data_AF-A0A7C7PTC7-F1
#
_entry.id   AF-A0A7C7PTC7-F1
#
_cell.length_a   1.000
_cell.length_b   1.000
_cell.length_c   1.000
_cell.angle_alpha   90.00
_cell.angle_beta   90.00
_cell.angle_gamma   90.00
#
_symmetry.space_group_name_H-M   'P 1'
#
loop_
_entity.id
_entity.type
_entity.pdbx_description
1 polymer ?
#
loop_
_entity_poly.entity_id
_entity_poly.type
_entity_poly.pdbx_seq_one_letter_code
_entity_poly.pdbx_strand_id
1 'polypeptide(L)' 'MSKLAVDRKYWEPHIELMRRRELEELQLKRLRFILRYVYERSPFYRRKFNELYVKPDDLKKLEDIRKFPFTT' A
#
# COMPACT_ATOMS: atom_id res chain seq x y z
N MET A 1 14.37 37.68 -13.39
CA MET A 1 13.92 36.27 -13.32
C MET A 1 15.14 35.34 -13.31
N SER A 2 15.65 35.00 -12.13
CA SER A 2 16.40 33.75 -11.94
C SER A 2 16.16 33.33 -10.49
N LYS A 3 15.28 32.33 -10.34
CA LYS A 3 14.86 31.75 -9.07
C LYS A 3 16.09 31.16 -8.38
N LEU A 4 16.39 31.66 -7.18
CA LEU A 4 17.26 31.01 -6.22
C LEU A 4 16.92 29.51 -6.17
N ALA A 5 17.90 28.67 -6.49
CA ALA A 5 17.82 27.24 -6.26
C ALA A 5 17.66 27.04 -4.74
N VAL A 6 16.42 26.80 -4.31
CA VAL A 6 16.13 26.40 -2.95
C VAL A 6 16.74 25.03 -2.76
N ASP A 7 17.76 24.94 -1.91
CA ASP A 7 18.35 23.70 -1.43
C ASP A 7 17.24 22.86 -0.77
N ARG A 8 16.58 22.00 -1.56
CA ARG A 8 15.46 21.17 -1.12
C ARG A 8 16.01 19.84 -0.67
N LYS A 9 16.15 19.69 0.65
CA LYS A 9 16.47 18.42 1.31
C LYS A 9 15.47 17.29 1.02
N TYR A 10 14.23 17.62 0.69
CA TYR A 10 13.13 16.67 0.42
C TYR A 10 12.39 17.07 -0.87
N TRP A 11 12.04 16.07 -1.68
CA TRP A 11 11.35 16.22 -2.97
C TRP A 11 9.84 16.44 -2.79
N GLU A 12 9.21 15.62 -1.94
CA GLU A 12 7.81 15.66 -1.53
C GLU A 12 7.69 15.69 0.00
N PRO A 13 7.97 16.83 0.66
CA PRO A 13 8.00 16.94 2.11
C PRO A 13 6.71 16.47 2.81
N HIS A 14 5.56 16.63 2.16
CA HIS A 14 4.26 16.21 2.69
C HIS A 14 4.10 14.68 2.79
N ILE A 15 4.86 13.91 2.01
CA ILE A 15 4.92 12.44 2.10
C ILE A 15 6.11 12.03 2.96
N GLU A 16 7.29 12.61 2.70
CA GLU A 16 8.54 12.22 3.35
C GLU A 16 8.58 12.55 4.85
N LEU A 17 7.85 13.59 5.27
CA LEU A 17 7.77 14.03 6.66
C LEU A 17 6.40 13.73 7.30
N MET A 18 5.59 12.90 6.66
CA MET A 18 4.26 12.50 7.17
C MET A 18 4.40 11.86 8.56
N ARG A 19 3.50 12.19 9.50
CA ARG A 19 3.53 11.56 10.82
C ARG A 19 3.27 10.06 10.66
N ARG A 20 3.88 9.26 11.53
CA ARG A 20 3.81 7.79 11.46
C ARG A 20 2.38 7.26 11.34
N ARG A 21 1.46 7.78 12.16
CA ARG A 21 0.05 7.39 12.14
C ARG A 21 -0.63 7.71 10.79
N GLU A 22 -0.40 8.89 10.24
CA GLU A 22 -0.98 9.31 8.96
C GLU A 22 -0.44 8.45 7.81
N LEU A 23 0.85 8.09 7.88
CA LEU A 23 1.48 7.20 6.91
C LEU A 23 0.89 5.79 6.95
N GLU A 24 0.67 5.25 8.15
CA GLU A 24 0.07 3.93 8.35
C GLU A 24 -1.39 3.87 7.88
N GLU A 25 -2.17 4.93 8.13
CA GLU A 25 -3.54 5.07 7.62
C GLU A 25 -3.55 5.11 6.07
N LEU A 26 -2.63 5.87 5.46
CA LEU A 26 -2.47 5.92 4.01
C LEU A 26 -2.05 4.57 3.42
N GLN A 27 -1.11 3.88 4.05
CA GLN A 27 -0.66 2.54 3.66
C GLN A 27 -1.82 1.55 3.70
N LEU A 28 -2.59 1.52 4.79
CA LEU A 28 -3.74 0.62 4.93
C LEU A 28 -4.79 0.88 3.85
N LYS A 29 -5.11 2.16 3.58
CA LYS A 29 -6.05 2.54 2.52
C LYS A 29 -5.59 2.04 1.15
N ARG A 30 -4.32 2.26 0.81
CA ARG A 30 -3.74 1.84 -0.46
C ARG A 30 -3.63 0.31 -0.59
N LEU A 31 -3.28 -0.38 0.50
CA LEU A 31 -3.23 -1.83 0.54
C LEU A 31 -4.62 -2.46 0.31
N ARG A 32 -5.67 -1.95 0.98
CA ARG A 32 -7.05 -2.42 0.73
C ARG A 32 -7.46 -2.26 -0.73
N PHE A 33 -7.14 -1.10 -1.32
CA PHE A 33 -7.41 -0.84 -2.73
C PHE A 33 -6.67 -1.84 -3.64
N ILE A 34 -5.36 -1.99 -3.48
CA ILE A 34 -4.57 -2.82 -4.40
C ILE A 34 -4.93 -4.31 -4.26
N LEU A 35 -5.18 -4.81 -3.05
CA LEU A 35 -5.59 -6.20 -2.84
C LEU A 35 -6.92 -6.52 -3.53
N ARG A 36 -7.89 -5.61 -3.45
CA ARG A 36 -9.16 -5.74 -4.18
C ARG A 36 -8.93 -5.70 -5.68
N TYR A 37 -8.18 -4.71 -6.15
CA TYR A 37 -7.87 -4.55 -7.58
C TYR A 37 -7.21 -5.79 -8.17
N VAL A 38 -6.18 -6.35 -7.52
CA VAL A 38 -5.47 -7.53 -8.05
C VAL A 38 -6.32 -8.80 -7.94
N TYR A 39 -7.13 -8.94 -6.90
CA TYR A 39 -8.05 -10.08 -6.78
C TYR A 39 -9.10 -10.07 -7.91
N GLU A 40 -9.61 -8.90 -8.26
CA GLU A 40 -10.60 -8.72 -9.33
C GLU A 40 -9.98 -8.83 -10.73
N ARG A 41 -8.73 -8.41 -10.95
CA ARG A 41 -8.18 -8.25 -12.30
C ARG A 41 -7.04 -9.19 -12.67
N SER A 42 -6.46 -9.89 -11.71
CA SER A 42 -5.37 -10.83 -11.96
C SER A 42 -5.79 -12.26 -11.60
N PRO A 43 -5.92 -13.17 -12.58
CA PRO A 43 -6.14 -14.59 -12.31
C PRO A 43 -5.05 -15.19 -11.41
N PHE A 44 -3.81 -14.71 -11.50
CA PHE A 44 -2.70 -15.16 -10.66
C PHE A 44 -2.95 -14.86 -9.18
N TYR A 45 -3.23 -13.60 -8.83
CA TYR A 45 -3.48 -13.22 -7.44
C TYR A 45 -4.79 -13.81 -6.91
N ARG A 46 -5.82 -13.90 -7.75
CA ARG A 46 -7.08 -14.54 -7.37
C ARG A 46 -6.87 -16.01 -6.95
N ARG A 47 -6.09 -16.78 -7.72
CA ARG A 47 -5.75 -18.18 -7.36
C ARG A 47 -4.98 -18.25 -6.05
N LYS A 48 -3.87 -17.51 -5.92
CA LYS A 48 -3.05 -17.49 -4.71
C LYS A 48 -3.84 -17.11 -3.44
N PHE A 49 -4.75 -16.14 -3.54
CA PHE A 49 -5.58 -15.74 -2.39
C PHE A 49 -6.60 -16.81 -2.02
N ASN A 50 -7.23 -17.45 -3.03
CA ASN A 50 -8.18 -18.53 -2.83
C ASN A 50 -7.55 -19.79 -2.22
N GLU A 51 -6.31 -20.14 -2.60
CA GLU A 51 -5.55 -21.27 -2.04
C GLU A 51 -5.31 -21.12 -0.53
N LEU A 52 -5.17 -19.88 -0.05
CA LEU A 52 -5.01 -19.57 1.37
C LEU A 52 -6.32 -19.17 2.05
N TYR A 53 -7.46 -19.28 1.35
CA TYR A 53 -8.78 -18.89 1.85
C TYR A 53 -8.86 -17.44 2.36
N VAL A 54 -8.04 -16.54 1.81
CA VAL A 54 -8.05 -15.11 2.17
C VAL A 54 -8.76 -14.27 1.13
N LYS A 55 -9.49 -13.26 1.58
CA LYS A 55 -10.19 -12.27 0.77
C LYS A 55 -9.63 -10.87 1.03
N PRO A 56 -9.74 -9.94 0.06
CA PRO A 56 -9.28 -8.55 0.26
C PRO A 56 -9.83 -7.89 1.53
N ASP A 57 -11.06 -8.25 1.94
CA ASP A 57 -11.70 -7.70 3.13
C ASP A 57 -11.13 -8.22 4.45
N ASP A 58 -10.26 -9.23 4.44
CA ASP A 58 -9.55 -9.73 5.63
C ASP A 58 -8.42 -8.80 6.10
N LEU A 59 -8.08 -7.76 5.30
CA LEU A 59 -7.13 -6.70 5.66
C LEU A 59 -7.83 -5.60 6.48
N LYS A 60 -7.91 -5.78 7.80
CA LYS A 60 -8.49 -4.79 8.74
C LYS A 60 -7.44 -3.83 9.31
N LYS A 61 -6.22 -4.31 9.55
CA LYS A 61 -5.06 -3.54 10.01
C LYS A 61 -3.80 -3.92 9.23
N LEU A 62 -2.73 -3.14 9.35
CA LEU A 62 -1.49 -3.37 8.57
C LEU A 62 -0.90 -4.76 8.81
N GLU A 63 -1.00 -5.29 10.03
CA GLU A 63 -0.46 -6.60 10.39
C GLU A 63 -1.16 -7.76 9.67
N ASP A 64 -2.41 -7.56 9.24
CA ASP A 64 -3.19 -8.57 8.51
C ASP A 64 -2.59 -8.88 7.13
N ILE A 65 -1.67 -8.04 6.62
CA ILE A 65 -0.98 -8.31 5.36
C ILE A 65 -0.23 -9.65 5.39
N ARG A 66 0.16 -10.13 6.58
CA ARG A 66 0.82 -11.42 6.79
C ARG A 66 -0.07 -12.63 6.45
N LYS A 67 -1.39 -12.43 6.33
CA LYS A 67 -2.33 -13.47 5.88
C LYS A 67 -2.23 -13.70 4.36
N PHE A 68 -1.71 -12.72 3.62
CA PHE A 68 -1.61 -12.78 2.16
C PHE A 68 -0.29 -13.45 1.73
N PRO A 69 -0.29 -14.17 0.59
CA PRO A 69 0.89 -14.90 0.15
C PRO A 69 1.99 -13.95 -0.34
N PHE A 70 3.24 -14.37 -0.16
CA PHE A 70 4.36 -13.80 -0.91
C PHE A 70 4.26 -14.19 -2.39
N THR A 71 4.77 -13.31 -3.24
CA THR A 71 5.03 -13.62 -4.65
C THR A 71 6.43 -14.23 -4.74
N THR A 72 6.57 -15.27 -5.55
CA THR A 72 7.78 -16.05 -5.79
C THR A 72 8.03 -16.09 -7.28
#